data_AF-A0A3A8YRI0-F1
#
_entry.id   AF-A0A3A8YRI0-F1
#
_cell.length_a   1.000
_cell.length_b   1.000
_cell.length_c   1.000
_cell.angle_alpha   90.00
_cell.angle_beta   90.00
_cell.angle_gamma   90.00
#
_symmetry.space_group_name_H-M   'P 1'
#
loop_
_entity.id
_entity.type
_entity.pdbx_description
1 polymer ?
#
loop_
_entity_poly.entity_id
_entity_poly.type
_entity_poly.pdbx_seq_one_letter_code
_entity_poly.pdbx_strand_id
1 'polypeptide(L)' 'MELKMKLRNETKSCYRFERRSDQGDLVTLYLKKKDVNDAGIDPRKGITVTIKEDDSDES' A
#
# COMPACT_ATOMS: atom_id res chain seq x y z
N MET A 1 5.33 11.75 3.28
CA MET A 1 4.87 10.90 4.41
C MET A 1 5.21 9.44 4.13
N GLU A 2 5.55 8.64 5.14
CA GLU A 2 5.79 7.18 5.01
C GLU A 2 4.74 6.37 5.80
N LEU A 3 4.24 5.28 5.20
CA LEU A 3 3.32 4.35 5.81
C LEU A 3 3.83 2.90 5.75
N LYS A 4 4.09 2.30 6.92
CA LYS A 4 4.35 0.85 7.03
C LYS A 4 3.02 0.11 7.14
N MET A 5 2.69 -0.71 6.16
CA MET A 5 1.40 -1.39 6.07
C MET A 5 1.60 -2.91 5.99
N LYS A 6 0.71 -3.66 6.65
CA LYS A 6 0.76 -5.13 6.68
C LYS A 6 -0.34 -5.70 5.81
N LEU A 7 -0.07 -6.83 5.13
CA LEU A 7 -1.10 -7.58 4.43
C LEU A 7 -2.15 -8.06 5.45
N ARG A 8 -3.41 -7.77 5.17
CA ARG A 8 -4.55 -8.19 6.02
C ARG A 8 -5.49 -9.14 5.33
N ASN A 9 -5.70 -8.94 4.04
CA ASN A 9 -6.54 -9.82 3.26
C ASN A 9 -6.13 -9.77 1.78
N GLU A 10 -6.72 -10.64 0.98
CA GLU A 10 -6.63 -10.59 -0.46
C GLU A 10 -8.01 -10.84 -1.10
N THR A 11 -8.25 -10.19 -2.23
CA THR A 11 -9.40 -10.45 -3.09
C THR A 11 -8.96 -11.29 -4.28
N LYS A 12 -9.87 -11.54 -5.23
CA LYS A 12 -9.52 -12.17 -6.51
C LYS A 12 -8.41 -11.42 -7.26
N SER A 13 -8.35 -10.09 -7.15
CA SER A 13 -7.44 -9.28 -7.97
C SER A 13 -6.51 -8.34 -7.20
N CYS A 14 -6.70 -8.16 -5.89
CA CYS A 14 -5.89 -7.23 -5.10
C CYS A 14 -5.37 -7.85 -3.80
N TYR A 15 -4.23 -7.37 -3.33
CA TYR A 15 -3.80 -7.45 -1.94
C TYR A 15 -4.36 -6.25 -1.17
N ARG A 16 -4.85 -6.48 0.05
CA ARG A 16 -5.32 -5.44 0.97
C ARG A 16 -4.31 -5.27 2.09
N PHE A 17 -3.64 -4.12 2.09
CA PHE A 17 -2.71 -3.71 3.13
C PHE A 17 -3.38 -2.73 4.08
N GLU A 18 -3.10 -2.83 5.37
CA GLU A 18 -3.65 -1.93 6.38
C GLU A 18 -2.59 -1.47 7.37
N ARG A 19 -2.82 -0.28 7.94
CA ARG A 19 -2.17 0.20 9.16
C ARG A 19 -3.19 0.94 10.03
N ARG A 20 -2.95 0.98 11.33
CA ARG A 20 -3.60 1.96 12.21
C ARG A 20 -2.66 3.13 12.43
N SER A 21 -3.18 4.36 12.42
CA SER A 21 -2.44 5.55 12.86
C SER A 21 -2.28 5.52 14.38
N ASP A 22 -1.39 6.37 14.90
CA ASP A 22 -1.23 6.54 16.35
C ASP A 22 -2.48 7.15 17.01
N GLN A 23 -3.32 7.82 16.21
CA GLN A 23 -4.61 8.38 16.61
C GLN A 23 -5.77 7.37 16.50
N GLY A 24 -5.50 6.14 16.02
CA GLY A 24 -6.45 5.04 15.94
C GLY A 24 -7.13 4.86 14.58
N ASP A 25 -6.90 5.76 13.62
CA ASP A 25 -7.51 5.72 12.29
C ASP A 25 -7.03 4.50 11.50
N LEU A 26 -7.94 3.83 10.81
CA LEU A 26 -7.63 2.71 9.95
C LEU A 26 -7.35 3.20 8.53
N VAL A 27 -6.13 3.01 8.05
CA VAL A 27 -5.76 3.26 6.66
C VAL A 27 -5.69 1.93 5.92
N THR A 28 -6.38 1.84 4.79
CA THR A 28 -6.41 0.65 3.93
C THR A 28 -5.94 1.01 2.52
N LEU A 29 -5.06 0.20 1.94
CA LEU A 29 -4.60 0.32 0.56
C LEU A 29 -4.82 -1.00 -0.18
N TYR A 30 -5.43 -0.93 -1.36
CA TYR A 30 -5.57 -2.06 -2.27
C TYR A 30 -4.59 -1.91 -3.42
N LEU A 31 -3.70 -2.89 -3.59
CA LEU A 31 -2.81 -2.96 -4.75
C LEU A 31 -3.17 -4.19 -5.58
N LYS A 32 -3.17 -4.07 -6.91
CA LYS A 32 -3.41 -5.21 -7.79
C LYS A 32 -2.34 -6.26 -7.54
N LYS A 33 -2.75 -7.54 -7.51
CA LYS A 33 -1.81 -8.65 -7.33
C LYS A 33 -0.74 -8.66 -8.42
N LYS A 34 -1.14 -8.34 -9.66
CA LYS A 34 -0.23 -8.24 -10.80
C LYS A 34 0.91 -7.27 -10.51
N ASP A 35 0.61 -6.03 -10.13
CA ASP A 35 1.64 -5.00 -9.92
C ASP A 35 2.60 -5.36 -8.77
N VAL A 36 2.07 -5.92 -7.67
CA VAL A 36 2.89 -6.36 -6.53
C VAL A 36 3.80 -7.54 -6.91
N ASN A 37 3.25 -8.51 -7.65
CA ASN A 37 3.98 -9.70 -8.07
C ASN A 37 5.02 -9.39 -9.15
N ASP A 38 4.67 -8.56 -10.14
CA ASP A 38 5.56 -8.13 -11.21
C ASP A 38 6.73 -7.29 -10.65
N ALA A 39 6.51 -6.56 -9.55
CA ALA A 39 7.56 -5.87 -8.80
C ALA A 39 8.42 -6.80 -7.91
N GLY A 40 8.12 -8.10 -7.85
CA GLY A 40 8.86 -9.07 -7.03
C GLY A 40 8.67 -8.89 -5.51
N ILE A 41 7.61 -8.21 -5.09
CA ILE A 41 7.34 -7.93 -3.67
C ILE A 41 6.64 -9.14 -3.04
N ASP A 42 7.17 -9.65 -1.93
CA ASP A 42 6.47 -10.62 -1.10
C ASP A 42 5.44 -9.89 -0.22
N PRO A 43 4.12 -9.99 -0.51
CA PRO A 43 3.11 -9.23 0.20
C PRO A 43 3.02 -9.62 1.68
N ARG A 44 3.48 -10.82 2.08
CA ARG A 44 3.44 -11.29 3.48
C ARG A 44 4.42 -10.53 4.36
N LYS A 45 5.47 -9.95 3.79
CA LYS A 45 6.41 -9.07 4.51
C LYS A 45 5.85 -7.67 4.75
N GLY A 46 4.71 -7.34 4.15
CA GLY A 46 4.12 -6.01 4.17
C GLY A 46 4.77 -5.09 3.14
N ILE A 47 4.34 -3.83 3.13
CA ILE A 47 4.84 -2.80 2.23
C ILE A 47 5.14 -1.51 3.00
N THR A 48 6.04 -0.72 2.44
CA THR A 48 6.26 0.66 2.85
C THR A 48 5.80 1.57 1.73
N VAL A 49 4.82 2.43 2.00
CA VAL A 49 4.24 3.37 1.04
C VAL A 49 4.79 4.75 1.34
N THR A 50 5.34 5.42 0.32
CA THR A 50 5.74 6.82 0.42
C THR A 50 4.75 7.68 -0.33
N ILE A 51 4.09 8.60 0.36
CA ILE A 51 3.17 9.58 -0.22
C ILE A 51 3.94 10.90 -0.34
N LYS A 52 4.02 11.42 -1.55
CA LYS A 52 4.61 12.73 -1.87
C LYS A 52 3.60 13.50 -2.70
N GLU A 53 3.66 14.82 -2.61
CA GLU A 53 2.97 15.69 -3.56
C GLU A 53 3.50 15.40 -4.97
N ASP A 54 2.61 15.46 -5.94
CA ASP A 54 3.00 15.39 -7.34
C ASP A 54 3.57 16.75 -7.74
N ASP A 55 4.85 16.79 -8.10
CA ASP A 55 5.58 18.01 -8.50
C ASP A 55 5.51 18.23 -10.02
N SER A 56 4.57 17.54 -10.68
CA SER A 56 4.26 17.74 -12.08
C SER A 56 3.45 19.03 -12.21
N ASP A 57 4.13 20.17 -12.40
CA ASP A 57 3.54 21.35 -13.03
C ASP A 57 3.15 20.94 -14.47
N GLU A 58 2.01 20.27 -14.63
CA GLU A 58 1.35 20.13 -15.93
C GLU A 58 0.83 21.51 -16.34
N SER A 59 1.71 22.29 -16.99
CA SER A 59 1.36 23.51 -17.73
C SER A 59 0.64 23.18 -19.03
#